data_AF-Q86MT5-F1
#
_entry.id   AF-Q86MT5-F1
#
_cell.length_a   1.000
_cell.length_b   1.000
_cell.length_c   1.000
_cell.angle_alpha   90.00
_cell.angle_beta   90.00
_cell.angle_gamma   90.00
#
_symmetry.space_group_name_H-M   'P 1'
#
loop_
_entity.id
_entity.type
_entity.pdbx_description
1 polymer ?
#
loop_
_entity_poly.entity_id
_entity_poly.type
_entity_poly.pdbx_seq_one_letter_code
_entity_poly.pdbx_strand_id
1 'polypeptide(L)'
;VGKLQEWATALPQGEGAASPSHSRADDLRNAFIQSAAIETFFLWDRYKEEKKPQGDGSQQALSQLTSTYSDDEEDPPDKLLQNGKIPTDFLRQMFYTLGDYRDILVRGGSNTNGDTKDGGDSSNNNNIVFLASGKENKEAMKKIQEQLKVFFSNSGNQPSTGGKNLSQSRDTPSSWWQKNGEHIWKGMICALTYKENEEKTNDTQKIKKDEQVYEKIFGKPPNNDNPGTASTPTGTYNDRYQYDKVVLKEDDSDQKTDEDTIQPPTLKDFVLRPTYF
;
A
#
# COMPACT_ATOMS: atom_id res chain seq x y z
N VAL A 1 1.77 -1.39 10.50
CA VAL A 1 2.34 -0.02 10.60
C VAL A 1 3.74 0.10 11.24
N GLY A 2 4.52 -0.98 11.41
CA GLY A 2 5.77 -0.95 12.21
C GLY A 2 6.80 0.12 11.79
N LYS A 3 7.10 0.26 10.49
CA LYS A 3 8.09 1.25 10.02
C LYS A 3 7.60 2.69 10.09
N LEU A 4 6.29 2.92 9.92
CA LEU A 4 5.68 4.22 10.19
C LEU A 4 5.76 4.60 11.67
N GLN A 5 5.57 3.64 12.57
CA GLN A 5 5.75 3.87 13.99
C GLN A 5 7.20 4.21 14.33
N GLU A 6 8.17 3.46 13.80
CA GLU A 6 9.60 3.75 13.97
C GLU A 6 9.93 5.17 13.52
N TRP A 7 9.50 5.56 12.31
CA TRP A 7 9.65 6.92 11.78
C TRP A 7 9.02 7.97 12.70
N ALA A 8 7.82 7.72 13.22
CA ALA A 8 7.15 8.66 14.11
C ALA A 8 7.84 8.80 15.48
N THR A 9 8.56 7.78 15.94
CA THR A 9 9.30 7.83 17.20
C THR A 9 10.72 8.40 17.07
N ALA A 10 11.23 8.53 15.84
CA ALA A 10 12.53 9.13 15.58
C ALA A 10 12.47 10.66 15.86
N LEU A 11 13.07 11.09 16.97
CA LEU A 11 13.19 12.50 17.35
C LEU A 11 13.82 13.32 16.22
N PRO A 12 13.36 14.54 15.94
CA PRO A 12 14.14 15.47 15.12
C PRO A 12 15.48 15.69 15.83
N GLN A 13 16.58 15.39 15.14
CA GLN A 13 17.93 15.50 15.70
C GLN A 13 18.13 16.89 16.33
N GLY A 14 18.45 16.90 17.63
CA GLY A 14 19.01 18.07 18.28
C GLY A 14 20.39 18.38 17.71
N GLU A 15 20.77 19.66 17.73
CA GLU A 15 22.07 20.18 17.30
C GLU A 15 23.21 19.33 17.88
N GLY A 16 23.88 18.53 17.04
CA GLY A 16 25.08 17.78 17.43
C GLY A 16 25.25 16.38 16.83
N ALA A 17 24.22 15.77 16.24
CA ALA A 17 24.36 14.50 15.53
C ALA A 17 24.68 14.73 14.04
N ALA A 18 25.58 13.91 13.48
CA ALA A 18 25.91 13.93 12.05
C ALA A 18 24.63 13.89 11.21
N SER A 19 24.53 14.79 10.22
CA SER A 19 23.37 14.87 9.34
C SER A 19 23.14 13.51 8.66
N PRO A 20 21.92 12.95 8.72
CA PRO A 20 21.59 11.76 7.97
C PRO A 20 21.76 12.06 6.47
N SER A 21 22.22 11.07 5.71
CA SER A 21 22.37 11.15 4.25
C SER A 21 21.03 11.23 3.51
N HIS A 22 19.90 11.09 4.21
CA HIS A 22 18.54 11.06 3.66
C HIS A 22 17.68 12.17 4.27
N SER A 23 16.78 12.73 3.45
CA SER A 23 15.87 13.76 3.93
C SER A 23 14.71 13.15 4.73
N ARG A 24 14.15 13.89 5.69
CA ARG A 24 12.97 13.43 6.47
C ARG A 24 11.76 13.10 5.57
N ALA A 25 11.71 13.67 4.35
CA ALA A 25 10.70 13.37 3.34
C ALA A 25 10.93 11.99 2.70
N ASP A 26 12.19 11.64 2.41
CA ASP A 26 12.56 10.30 1.94
C ASP A 26 12.29 9.25 3.02
N ASP A 27 12.57 9.57 4.28
CA ASP A 27 12.29 8.67 5.41
C ASP A 27 10.79 8.38 5.56
N LEU A 28 9.93 9.40 5.44
CA LEU A 28 8.48 9.23 5.46
C LEU A 28 8.02 8.33 4.31
N ARG A 29 8.49 8.61 3.09
CA ARG A 29 8.17 7.82 1.89
C ARG A 29 8.58 6.37 2.08
N ASN A 30 9.81 6.13 2.54
CA ASN A 30 10.34 4.80 2.79
C ASN A 30 9.56 4.07 3.89
N ALA A 31 9.15 4.77 4.95
CA ALA A 31 8.36 4.19 6.03
C ALA A 31 6.97 3.72 5.55
N PHE A 32 6.29 4.49 4.68
CA PHE A 32 5.05 4.07 4.03
C PHE A 32 5.26 2.85 3.13
N ILE A 33 6.26 2.89 2.25
CA ILE A 33 6.58 1.78 1.34
C ILE A 33 6.86 0.49 2.11
N GLN A 34 7.76 0.55 3.10
CA GLN A 34 8.14 -0.63 3.88
C GLN A 34 6.97 -1.16 4.71
N SER A 35 6.16 -0.28 5.31
CA SER A 35 5.01 -0.73 6.11
C SER A 35 3.99 -1.47 5.24
N ALA A 36 3.61 -0.90 4.10
CA ALA A 36 2.65 -1.52 3.20
C ALA A 36 3.19 -2.82 2.57
N ALA A 37 4.48 -2.85 2.22
CA ALA A 37 5.14 -4.05 1.69
C ALA A 37 5.19 -5.19 2.72
N ILE A 38 5.58 -4.91 3.96
CA ILE A 38 5.63 -5.91 5.04
C ILE A 38 4.22 -6.46 5.32
N GLU A 39 3.22 -5.59 5.38
CA GLU A 39 1.84 -6.01 5.57
C GLU A 39 1.34 -6.89 4.42
N THR A 40 1.64 -6.51 3.17
CA THR A 40 1.31 -7.32 1.99
C THR A 40 1.99 -8.68 2.02
N PHE A 41 3.26 -8.76 2.46
CA PHE A 41 3.98 -10.03 2.58
C PHE A 41 3.28 -10.99 3.55
N PHE A 42 2.92 -10.52 4.76
CA PHE A 42 2.24 -11.36 5.74
C PHE A 42 0.78 -11.67 5.37
N LEU A 43 0.08 -10.73 4.71
CA LEU A 43 -1.26 -10.97 4.17
C LEU A 43 -1.21 -12.07 3.10
N TRP A 44 -0.22 -12.03 2.21
CA TRP A 44 -0.02 -13.05 1.19
C TRP A 44 0.28 -14.41 1.82
N ASP A 45 1.14 -14.45 2.84
CA ASP A 45 1.46 -15.68 3.56
C ASP A 45 0.21 -16.31 4.18
N ARG A 46 -0.59 -15.53 4.91
CA ARG A 46 -1.86 -15.98 5.49
C ARG A 46 -2.87 -16.41 4.42
N TYR A 47 -2.99 -15.65 3.32
CA TYR A 47 -3.89 -15.96 2.22
C TYR A 47 -3.60 -17.34 1.62
N LYS A 48 -2.32 -17.68 1.44
CA LYS A 48 -1.93 -19.03 0.98
C LYS A 48 -2.31 -20.11 1.97
N GLU A 49 -2.10 -19.90 3.27
CA GLU A 49 -2.48 -20.88 4.31
C GLU A 49 -3.99 -21.11 4.36
N GLU A 50 -4.80 -20.05 4.24
CA GLU A 50 -6.26 -20.12 4.24
C GLU A 50 -6.83 -20.86 3.01
N LYS A 51 -6.13 -20.79 1.87
CA LYS A 51 -6.52 -21.42 0.61
C LYS A 51 -5.98 -22.84 0.43
N LYS A 52 -5.16 -23.36 1.36
CA LYS A 52 -4.82 -24.79 1.35
C LYS A 52 -6.08 -25.60 1.67
N PRO A 53 -6.30 -26.76 1.00
CA PRO A 53 -7.42 -27.62 1.32
C PRO A 53 -7.28 -28.08 2.78
N GLN A 54 -8.12 -27.52 3.66
CA GLN A 54 -8.20 -27.95 5.04
C GLN A 54 -8.88 -29.33 5.07
N GLY A 55 -8.18 -30.32 5.62
CA GLY A 55 -8.86 -31.52 6.11
C GLY A 55 -9.90 -31.10 7.15
N ASP A 56 -11.15 -31.48 6.89
CA ASP A 56 -12.34 -31.48 7.76
C ASP A 56 -12.30 -30.55 8.99
N GLY A 57 -12.93 -29.37 8.89
CA GLY A 57 -13.66 -28.83 10.06
C GLY A 57 -13.45 -27.41 10.58
N SER A 58 -12.82 -26.44 9.88
CA SER A 58 -12.76 -25.06 10.43
C SER A 58 -12.67 -23.90 9.44
N GLN A 59 -13.76 -23.64 8.70
CA GLN A 59 -13.92 -22.39 7.94
C GLN A 59 -15.25 -21.71 8.27
N GLN A 60 -15.28 -20.79 9.23
CA GLN A 60 -16.50 -20.03 9.54
C GLN A 60 -16.35 -18.50 9.64
N ALA A 61 -15.16 -17.91 9.52
CA ALA A 61 -15.01 -16.47 9.76
C ALA A 61 -14.81 -15.60 8.50
N LEU A 62 -14.12 -16.09 7.45
CA LEU A 62 -13.85 -15.28 6.24
C LEU A 62 -14.61 -15.74 4.98
N SER A 63 -15.21 -16.93 5.02
CA SER A 63 -16.02 -17.49 3.92
C SER A 63 -17.35 -16.75 3.70
N GLN A 64 -17.81 -15.95 4.66
CA GLN A 64 -19.09 -15.22 4.56
C GLN A 64 -19.06 -13.96 3.68
N LEU A 65 -17.87 -13.46 3.28
CA LEU A 65 -17.74 -12.31 2.36
C LEU A 65 -17.41 -12.70 0.92
N THR A 66 -17.18 -13.99 0.65
CA THR A 66 -16.75 -14.52 -0.66
C THR A 66 -17.64 -15.64 -1.20
N SER A 67 -18.80 -15.91 -0.58
CA SER A 67 -19.73 -16.94 -1.04
C SER A 67 -20.63 -16.43 -2.17
N THR A 68 -20.05 -16.24 -3.35
CA THR A 68 -20.81 -16.22 -4.61
C THR A 68 -19.94 -16.87 -5.69
N TYR A 69 -20.20 -18.16 -5.91
CA TYR A 69 -19.92 -18.97 -7.11
C TYR A 69 -18.51 -18.92 -7.75
N SER A 70 -17.81 -20.07 -7.73
CA SER A 70 -17.38 -20.82 -8.93
C SER A 70 -16.79 -22.17 -8.50
N ASP A 71 -17.32 -23.26 -9.08
CA ASP A 71 -16.96 -24.67 -8.84
C ASP A 71 -15.85 -25.14 -9.81
N ASP A 72 -15.04 -24.20 -10.30
CA ASP A 72 -13.85 -24.49 -11.08
C ASP A 72 -12.68 -24.64 -10.09
N GLU A 73 -11.89 -25.71 -10.23
CA GLU A 73 -10.62 -25.89 -9.54
C GLU A 73 -9.70 -24.68 -9.84
N GLU A 74 -9.82 -23.61 -9.06
CA GLU A 74 -8.92 -22.47 -9.16
C GLU A 74 -7.51 -22.94 -8.82
N ASP A 75 -6.56 -22.65 -9.71
CA ASP A 75 -5.15 -22.92 -9.48
C ASP A 75 -4.72 -22.39 -8.10
N PRO A 76 -3.90 -23.14 -7.33
CA PRO A 76 -3.47 -22.70 -6.01
C PRO A 76 -2.77 -21.33 -6.11
N PRO A 77 -2.89 -20.46 -5.09
CA PRO A 77 -2.38 -19.08 -5.12
C PRO A 77 -0.93 -18.94 -5.61
N ASP A 78 -0.04 -19.84 -5.20
CA ASP A 78 1.37 -19.83 -5.60
C ASP A 78 1.56 -20.04 -7.11
N LYS A 79 0.75 -20.92 -7.72
CA LYS A 79 0.81 -21.21 -9.15
C LYS A 79 0.29 -20.02 -9.97
N LEU A 80 -0.75 -19.35 -9.50
CA LEU A 80 -1.23 -18.10 -10.11
C LEU A 80 -0.12 -17.04 -10.09
N LEU A 81 0.53 -16.86 -8.94
CA LEU A 81 1.58 -15.85 -8.78
C LEU A 81 2.84 -16.18 -9.61
N GLN A 82 3.23 -17.45 -9.72
CA GLN A 82 4.30 -17.92 -10.62
C GLN A 82 4.02 -17.62 -12.09
N ASN A 83 2.75 -17.52 -12.48
CA ASN A 83 2.34 -17.08 -13.82
C ASN A 83 2.24 -15.54 -13.94
N GLY A 84 2.60 -14.80 -12.89
CA GLY A 84 2.49 -13.35 -12.83
C GLY A 84 1.05 -12.86 -12.68
N LYS A 85 0.11 -13.72 -12.21
CA LYS A 85 -1.29 -13.36 -11.93
C LYS A 85 -1.50 -13.29 -10.43
N ILE A 86 -1.89 -12.12 -9.94
CA ILE A 86 -2.36 -11.92 -8.56
C ILE A 86 -3.85 -12.37 -8.50
N PRO A 87 -4.23 -13.25 -7.56
CA PRO A 87 -5.63 -13.64 -7.35
C PRO A 87 -6.53 -12.42 -7.10
N THR A 88 -7.75 -12.41 -7.67
CA THR A 88 -8.63 -11.23 -7.68
C THR A 88 -9.08 -10.82 -6.26
N ASP A 89 -9.40 -11.80 -5.42
CA ASP A 89 -9.78 -11.59 -4.01
C ASP A 89 -8.61 -11.04 -3.17
N PHE A 90 -7.40 -11.56 -3.38
CA PHE A 90 -6.20 -11.02 -2.75
C PHE A 90 -5.86 -9.61 -3.27
N LEU A 91 -6.00 -9.37 -4.58
CA LEU A 91 -5.82 -8.03 -5.17
C LEU A 91 -6.79 -7.02 -4.56
N ARG A 92 -8.04 -7.42 -4.32
CA ARG A 92 -9.04 -6.62 -3.61
C ARG A 92 -8.58 -6.28 -2.19
N GLN A 93 -8.03 -7.24 -1.44
CA GLN A 93 -7.45 -6.96 -0.12
C GLN A 93 -6.34 -5.91 -0.21
N MET A 94 -5.43 -6.02 -1.19
CA MET A 94 -4.36 -5.03 -1.40
C MET A 94 -4.90 -3.63 -1.72
N PHE A 95 -6.00 -3.51 -2.48
CA PHE A 95 -6.65 -2.22 -2.77
C PHE A 95 -7.13 -1.54 -1.48
N TYR A 96 -7.82 -2.29 -0.62
CA TYR A 96 -8.28 -1.76 0.67
C TYR A 96 -7.12 -1.40 1.59
N THR A 97 -6.10 -2.26 1.71
CA THR A 97 -4.88 -1.94 2.49
C THR A 97 -4.24 -0.63 2.01
N LEU A 98 -4.08 -0.43 0.70
CA LEU A 98 -3.52 0.84 0.20
C LEU A 98 -4.42 2.04 0.52
N GLY A 99 -5.75 1.86 0.47
CA GLY A 99 -6.73 2.84 0.92
C GLY A 99 -6.54 3.21 2.40
N ASP A 100 -6.35 2.23 3.28
CA ASP A 100 -6.08 2.46 4.71
C ASP A 100 -4.79 3.25 4.93
N TYR A 101 -3.71 2.95 4.20
CA TYR A 101 -2.48 3.74 4.24
C TYR A 101 -2.71 5.19 3.78
N ARG A 102 -3.56 5.42 2.79
CA ARG A 102 -3.93 6.79 2.40
C ARG A 102 -4.70 7.49 3.50
N ASP A 103 -5.68 6.81 4.10
CA ASP A 103 -6.51 7.37 5.16
C ASP A 103 -5.68 7.73 6.39
N ILE A 104 -4.67 6.91 6.74
CA ILE A 104 -3.65 7.25 7.75
C ILE A 104 -3.03 8.61 7.45
N LEU A 105 -2.67 8.88 6.19
CA LEU A 105 -2.01 10.11 5.79
C LEU A 105 -2.95 11.32 5.75
N VAL A 106 -4.11 11.19 5.09
CA VAL A 106 -4.96 12.33 4.73
C VAL A 106 -6.05 12.64 5.77
N ARG A 107 -6.56 11.61 6.47
CA ARG A 107 -7.63 11.77 7.48
C ARG A 107 -7.07 11.88 8.88
N GLY A 108 -5.87 11.38 9.09
CA GLY A 108 -5.29 11.43 10.42
C GLY A 108 -4.50 12.68 10.77
N GLY A 109 -4.00 13.42 9.77
CA GLY A 109 -3.27 14.67 9.99
C GLY A 109 -4.13 15.93 10.04
N SER A 110 -5.43 15.83 9.75
CA SER A 110 -6.27 17.00 9.47
C SER A 110 -7.32 17.25 10.55
N ASN A 111 -7.11 18.28 11.36
CA ASN A 111 -8.23 19.17 11.67
C ASN A 111 -8.51 19.92 10.36
N THR A 112 -9.25 19.32 9.44
CA THR A 112 -9.97 20.16 8.48
C THR A 112 -10.91 20.98 9.35
N ASN A 113 -10.67 22.29 9.41
CA ASN A 113 -11.75 23.20 9.75
C ASN A 113 -12.89 22.81 8.83
N GLY A 114 -13.96 22.30 9.42
CA GLY A 114 -15.17 21.93 8.72
C GLY A 114 -15.74 23.18 8.08
N ASP A 115 -15.42 23.38 6.80
CA ASP A 115 -16.24 24.18 5.90
C ASP A 115 -17.20 23.24 5.17
N THR A 116 -17.95 22.49 5.98
CA THR A 116 -19.26 21.95 5.60
C THR A 116 -20.14 22.17 6.82
N LYS A 117 -20.79 23.34 6.86
CA LYS A 117 -21.90 23.59 7.77
C LYS A 117 -23.07 22.72 7.31
N ASP A 118 -23.28 21.59 7.98
CA ASP A 118 -24.64 21.13 8.20
C ASP A 118 -24.77 20.45 9.56
N GLY A 119 -25.85 20.81 10.25
CA GLY A 119 -25.98 20.76 11.70
C GLY A 119 -26.10 19.36 12.30
N GLY A 120 -25.34 19.13 13.38
CA GLY A 120 -25.44 17.94 14.22
C GLY A 120 -24.39 17.97 15.31
N ASP A 121 -24.81 18.35 16.52
CA ASP A 121 -24.16 18.34 17.83
C ASP A 121 -22.63 18.10 17.95
N SER A 122 -21.99 19.05 18.61
CA SER A 122 -20.54 19.28 18.64
C SER A 122 -19.85 18.44 19.72
N SER A 123 -19.11 17.38 19.35
CA SER A 123 -18.01 16.84 20.16
C SER A 123 -17.05 15.92 19.38
N ASN A 124 -15.87 16.48 19.07
CA ASN A 124 -14.62 15.85 18.65
C ASN A 124 -14.50 15.33 17.19
N ASN A 125 -13.68 16.05 16.43
CA ASN A 125 -13.05 15.65 15.16
C ASN A 125 -12.17 14.40 15.35
N ASN A 126 -12.79 13.25 15.58
CA ASN A 126 -12.09 12.01 15.83
C ASN A 126 -11.62 11.44 14.50
N ASN A 127 -10.30 11.43 14.29
CA ASN A 127 -9.65 10.69 13.22
C ASN A 127 -10.20 9.24 13.19
N ILE A 128 -10.94 8.87 12.14
CA ILE A 128 -11.55 7.54 12.03
C ILE A 128 -10.51 6.43 12.11
N VAL A 129 -9.29 6.69 11.64
CA VAL A 129 -8.15 5.76 11.72
C VAL A 129 -7.78 5.50 13.18
N PHE A 130 -7.84 6.52 14.03
CA PHE A 130 -7.58 6.39 15.47
C PHE A 130 -8.71 5.65 16.20
N LEU A 131 -9.96 5.81 15.77
CA LEU A 131 -11.10 5.07 16.34
C LEU A 131 -11.12 3.60 15.91
N ALA A 132 -10.75 3.32 14.66
CA ALA A 132 -10.66 1.98 14.10
C ALA A 132 -9.40 1.23 14.53
N SER A 133 -8.37 1.95 15.01
CA SER A 133 -7.18 1.34 15.60
C SER A 133 -7.58 0.62 16.89
N GLY A 134 -7.49 -0.71 16.89
CA GLY A 134 -7.67 -1.54 18.08
C GLY A 134 -6.90 -1.02 19.29
N LYS A 135 -7.32 -1.41 20.50
CA LYS A 135 -6.82 -0.84 21.77
C LYS A 135 -5.29 -0.86 21.86
N GLU A 136 -4.64 -1.91 21.35
CA GLU A 136 -3.19 -2.04 21.34
C GLU A 136 -2.46 -1.07 20.39
N ASN A 137 -3.07 -0.66 19.27
CA ASN A 137 -2.41 0.15 18.23
C ASN A 137 -2.72 1.66 18.34
N LYS A 138 -3.62 2.03 19.25
CA LYS A 138 -4.14 3.38 19.41
C LYS A 138 -3.06 4.42 19.73
N GLU A 139 -2.12 4.10 20.60
CA GLU A 139 -1.02 5.01 20.95
C GLU A 139 -0.02 5.22 19.82
N ALA A 140 0.35 4.13 19.12
CA ALA A 140 1.24 4.18 17.97
C ALA A 140 0.61 5.02 16.85
N MET A 141 -0.68 4.80 16.57
CA MET A 141 -1.42 5.60 15.60
C MET A 141 -1.44 7.07 15.98
N LYS A 142 -1.74 7.40 17.25
CA LYS A 142 -1.72 8.79 17.73
C LYS A 142 -0.37 9.47 17.47
N LYS A 143 0.74 8.81 17.79
CA LYS A 143 2.10 9.34 17.55
C LYS A 143 2.37 9.57 16.06
N ILE A 144 1.98 8.62 15.20
CA ILE A 144 2.09 8.77 13.74
C ILE A 144 1.37 10.04 13.28
N GLN A 145 0.15 10.26 13.77
CA GLN A 145 -0.65 11.43 13.37
C GLN A 145 -0.07 12.76 13.84
N GLU A 146 0.42 12.81 15.08
CA GLU A 146 1.10 14.00 15.60
C GLU A 146 2.33 14.34 14.76
N GLN A 147 3.13 13.34 14.37
CA GLN A 147 4.32 13.56 13.55
C GLN A 147 4.01 13.94 12.11
N LEU A 148 2.99 13.35 11.50
CA LEU A 148 2.50 13.78 10.18
C LEU A 148 2.07 15.25 10.23
N LYS A 149 1.33 15.65 11.27
CA LYS A 149 0.94 17.05 11.46
C LYS A 149 2.15 17.98 11.56
N VAL A 150 3.16 17.63 12.35
CA VAL A 150 4.40 18.43 12.47
C VAL A 150 5.13 18.50 11.13
N PHE A 151 5.28 17.37 10.45
CA PHE A 151 5.95 17.27 9.14
C PHE A 151 5.33 18.21 8.10
N PHE A 152 4.00 18.23 8.00
CA PHE A 152 3.29 19.09 7.04
C PHE A 152 3.12 20.55 7.52
N SER A 153 3.09 20.81 8.83
CA SER A 153 3.01 22.18 9.38
C SER A 153 4.33 22.95 9.25
N ASN A 154 5.46 22.26 9.41
CA ASN A 154 6.79 22.88 9.28
C ASN A 154 7.11 23.31 7.85
N SER A 155 6.35 22.86 6.85
CA SER A 155 6.44 23.37 5.47
C SER A 155 5.90 24.80 5.31
N GLY A 156 5.23 25.37 6.33
CA GLY A 156 4.58 26.68 6.27
C GLY A 156 5.37 27.86 6.84
N ASN A 157 6.41 27.66 7.66
CA ASN A 157 6.93 28.73 8.54
C ASN A 157 8.43 29.06 8.44
N GLN A 158 9.11 28.68 7.35
CA GLN A 158 10.51 29.10 7.15
C GLN A 158 10.59 30.33 6.24
N PRO A 159 11.13 31.47 6.72
CA PRO A 159 11.45 32.60 5.86
C PRO A 159 12.49 32.15 4.82
N SER A 160 12.30 32.53 3.55
CA SER A 160 13.31 32.34 2.51
C SER A 160 14.52 33.23 2.80
N THR A 161 15.45 32.76 3.60
CA THR A 161 16.81 33.32 3.66
C THR A 161 17.66 32.65 2.59
N GLY A 162 18.19 33.48 1.69
CA GLY A 162 18.85 33.07 0.46
C GLY A 162 20.01 32.10 0.66
N GLY A 163 19.91 30.96 -0.02
CA GLY A 163 20.98 29.99 -0.21
C GLY A 163 20.49 28.91 -1.17
N LYS A 164 21.12 28.78 -2.34
CA LYS A 164 20.77 27.75 -3.34
C LYS A 164 20.95 26.35 -2.76
N ASN A 165 19.87 25.70 -2.32
CA ASN A 165 19.55 24.29 -2.64
C ASN A 165 18.24 23.79 -2.00
N LEU A 166 17.56 22.94 -2.79
CA LEU A 166 16.36 22.14 -2.55
C LEU A 166 15.02 22.88 -2.32
N SER A 167 14.29 22.99 -3.43
CA SER A 167 12.84 23.06 -3.50
C SER A 167 12.17 21.92 -2.71
N GLN A 168 12.02 22.07 -1.39
CA GLN A 168 11.02 21.31 -0.64
C GLN A 168 9.65 21.87 -1.04
N SER A 169 9.04 21.24 -2.04
CA SER A 169 7.65 21.48 -2.43
C SER A 169 6.78 21.42 -1.17
N ARG A 170 5.95 22.45 -0.97
CA ARG A 170 4.95 22.56 0.10
C ARG A 170 3.87 21.49 -0.10
N ASP A 171 4.19 20.24 0.18
CA ASP A 171 3.28 19.15 -0.07
C ASP A 171 2.22 19.09 1.03
N THR A 172 0.96 19.14 0.64
CA THR A 172 -0.15 18.73 1.51
C THR A 172 -0.16 17.20 1.61
N PRO A 173 -0.80 16.60 2.63
CA PRO A 173 -0.99 15.14 2.67
C PRO A 173 -1.53 14.57 1.35
N SER A 174 -2.47 15.26 0.72
CA SER A 174 -3.08 14.84 -0.56
C SER A 174 -2.10 14.92 -1.73
N SER A 175 -1.36 16.02 -1.88
CA SER A 175 -0.38 16.17 -2.96
C SER A 175 0.85 15.28 -2.74
N TRP A 176 1.22 15.01 -1.49
CA TRP A 176 2.24 14.01 -1.16
C TRP A 176 1.79 12.62 -1.59
N TRP A 177 0.53 12.24 -1.31
CA TRP A 177 -0.01 10.96 -1.73
C TRP A 177 -0.01 10.82 -3.26
N GLN A 178 -0.44 11.85 -3.98
CA GLN A 178 -0.44 11.84 -5.46
C GLN A 178 0.94 11.55 -6.05
N LYS A 179 2.02 11.99 -5.38
CA LYS A 179 3.40 11.75 -5.81
C LYS A 179 3.94 10.37 -5.39
N ASN A 180 3.50 9.83 -4.26
CA ASN A 180 4.14 8.68 -3.63
C ASN A 180 3.27 7.40 -3.61
N GLY A 181 1.97 7.50 -3.84
CA GLY A 181 1.03 6.38 -3.82
C GLY A 181 1.43 5.25 -4.78
N GLU A 182 1.93 5.61 -5.97
CA GLU A 182 2.45 4.64 -6.94
C GLU A 182 3.66 3.85 -6.42
N HIS A 183 4.52 4.49 -5.61
CA HIS A 183 5.71 3.84 -5.06
C HIS A 183 5.35 2.90 -3.92
N ILE A 184 4.36 3.27 -3.10
CA ILE A 184 3.81 2.41 -2.05
C ILE A 184 3.19 1.18 -2.70
N TRP A 185 2.33 1.36 -3.70
CA TRP A 185 1.76 0.26 -4.48
C TRP A 185 2.82 -0.64 -5.11
N LYS A 186 3.82 -0.07 -5.77
CA LYS A 186 4.94 -0.84 -6.34
C LYS A 186 5.69 -1.63 -5.27
N GLY A 187 5.85 -1.07 -4.07
CA GLY A 187 6.41 -1.75 -2.90
C GLY A 187 5.57 -2.95 -2.46
N MET A 188 4.24 -2.81 -2.41
CA MET A 188 3.32 -3.91 -2.11
C MET A 188 3.43 -5.04 -3.14
N ILE A 189 3.46 -4.72 -4.44
CA ILE A 189 3.63 -5.72 -5.50
C ILE A 189 5.02 -6.39 -5.42
N CYS A 190 6.06 -5.61 -5.13
CA CYS A 190 7.42 -6.13 -4.92
C CYS A 190 7.47 -7.14 -3.76
N ALA A 191 6.70 -6.92 -2.69
CA ALA A 191 6.65 -7.85 -1.55
C ALA A 191 6.18 -9.26 -1.95
N LEU A 192 5.31 -9.38 -2.95
CA LEU A 192 4.84 -10.66 -3.49
C LEU A 192 5.95 -11.46 -4.19
N THR A 193 7.04 -10.80 -4.60
CA THR A 193 8.18 -11.47 -5.21
C THR A 193 9.20 -11.96 -4.17
N TYR A 194 8.87 -11.94 -2.89
CA TYR A 194 9.70 -12.46 -1.80
C TYR A 194 9.00 -13.63 -1.12
N LYS A 195 9.80 -14.54 -0.59
CA LYS A 195 9.35 -15.68 0.19
C LYS A 195 10.28 -15.95 1.36
N GLU A 196 9.80 -16.70 2.34
CA GLU A 196 10.67 -17.16 3.42
C GLU A 196 11.80 -18.02 2.87
N ASN A 197 12.97 -17.93 3.50
CA ASN A 197 14.08 -18.80 3.17
C ASN A 197 13.96 -20.12 3.93
N GLU A 198 13.70 -21.20 3.20
CA GLU A 198 13.62 -22.56 3.75
C GLU A 198 14.96 -23.03 4.34
N GLU A 199 16.07 -22.52 3.81
CA GLU A 199 17.41 -22.73 4.35
C GLU A 199 17.62 -21.76 5.51
N LYS A 200 17.35 -22.22 6.74
CA LYS A 200 17.54 -21.46 7.99
C LYS A 200 19.03 -21.25 8.32
N THR A 201 19.80 -20.69 7.40
CA THR A 201 21.22 -20.39 7.60
C THR A 201 21.34 -19.00 8.20
N ASN A 202 21.29 -18.95 9.53
CA ASN A 202 21.48 -17.78 10.40
C ASN A 202 20.32 -16.76 10.43
N ASP A 203 20.13 -16.13 11.60
CA ASP A 203 18.99 -15.23 11.93
C ASP A 203 18.82 -14.00 11.02
N THR A 204 19.79 -13.73 10.12
CA THR A 204 19.88 -12.52 9.30
C THR A 204 19.30 -12.64 7.88
N GLN A 205 18.99 -13.84 7.36
CA GLN A 205 18.39 -14.01 6.02
C GLN A 205 17.12 -14.86 6.04
N LYS A 206 16.07 -14.33 6.69
CA LYS A 206 14.76 -15.00 6.80
C LYS A 206 13.92 -14.93 5.52
N ILE A 207 14.19 -14.00 4.61
CA ILE A 207 13.46 -13.85 3.34
C ILE A 207 14.42 -13.82 2.16
N LYS A 208 13.99 -14.38 1.03
CA LYS A 208 14.71 -14.33 -0.25
C LYS A 208 13.79 -13.92 -1.39
N LYS A 209 14.35 -13.27 -2.39
CA LYS A 209 13.64 -12.90 -3.63
C LYS A 209 13.39 -14.16 -4.46
N ASP A 210 12.15 -14.34 -4.91
CA ASP A 210 11.77 -15.32 -5.92
C ASP A 210 11.98 -14.70 -7.31
N GLU A 211 13.11 -15.01 -7.94
CA GLU A 211 13.46 -14.45 -9.26
C GLU A 211 12.44 -14.84 -10.34
N GLN A 212 11.82 -16.02 -10.27
CA GLN A 212 10.85 -16.44 -11.28
C GLN A 212 9.59 -15.57 -11.20
N VAL A 213 9.05 -15.38 -10.00
CA VAL A 213 7.90 -14.49 -9.78
C VAL A 213 8.26 -13.05 -10.13
N TYR A 214 9.44 -12.59 -9.71
CA TYR A 214 9.91 -11.25 -10.01
C TYR A 214 9.98 -10.97 -11.51
N GLU A 215 10.63 -11.85 -12.29
CA GLU A 215 10.74 -11.70 -13.73
C GLU A 215 9.38 -11.73 -14.43
N LYS A 216 8.43 -12.54 -13.93
CA LYS A 216 7.07 -12.61 -14.49
C LYS A 216 6.28 -11.33 -14.25
N ILE A 217 6.44 -10.74 -13.07
CA ILE A 217 5.73 -9.51 -12.70
C ILE A 217 6.42 -8.27 -13.30
N PHE A 218 7.72 -8.09 -13.10
CA PHE A 218 8.43 -6.86 -13.48
C PHE A 218 9.16 -6.95 -14.82
N GLY A 219 9.33 -8.15 -15.38
CA GLY A 219 10.15 -8.39 -16.57
C GLY A 219 11.61 -8.65 -16.23
N LYS A 220 12.37 -9.12 -17.23
CA LYS A 220 13.82 -9.27 -17.11
C LYS A 220 14.51 -7.92 -17.24
N PRO A 221 15.55 -7.63 -16.44
CA PRO A 221 16.40 -6.48 -16.69
C PRO A 221 17.09 -6.63 -18.05
N PRO A 222 17.34 -5.53 -18.79
CA PRO A 222 18.07 -5.58 -20.05
C PRO A 222 19.49 -6.13 -19.82
N ASN A 223 19.96 -6.99 -20.73
CA ASN A 223 21.32 -7.54 -20.69
C ASN A 223 21.97 -7.50 -22.09
N ASN A 224 23.25 -7.85 -22.19
CA ASN A 224 23.98 -7.78 -23.46
C ASN A 224 23.41 -8.70 -24.56
N ASP A 225 22.76 -9.81 -24.18
CA ASP A 225 22.14 -10.77 -25.12
C ASP A 225 20.72 -10.38 -25.51
N ASN A 226 20.11 -9.45 -24.77
CA ASN A 226 18.77 -8.95 -24.98
C ASN A 226 18.79 -7.44 -24.67
N PRO A 227 19.29 -6.63 -25.62
CA PRO A 227 19.63 -5.22 -25.39
C PRO A 227 18.43 -4.32 -25.09
N GLY A 228 17.22 -4.88 -24.98
CA GLY A 228 16.01 -4.22 -24.50
C GLY A 228 15.72 -2.93 -25.25
N THR A 229 14.91 -2.98 -26.31
CA THR A 229 14.29 -1.73 -26.77
C THR A 229 13.51 -1.16 -25.59
N ALA A 230 13.77 0.10 -25.25
CA ALA A 230 13.25 0.80 -24.07
C ALA A 230 11.70 1.00 -24.07
N SER A 231 10.95 0.20 -24.83
CA SER A 231 9.56 0.46 -25.18
C SER A 231 8.57 -0.64 -24.81
N THR A 232 8.98 -1.81 -24.31
CA THR A 232 8.02 -2.81 -23.79
C THR A 232 8.60 -3.56 -22.61
N PRO A 233 8.25 -3.17 -21.38
CA PRO A 233 8.46 -4.02 -20.22
C PRO A 233 7.68 -5.33 -20.41
N THR A 234 8.34 -6.48 -20.32
CA THR A 234 7.75 -7.78 -20.64
C THR A 234 6.94 -8.43 -19.50
N GLY A 235 6.95 -7.83 -18.30
CA GLY A 235 6.27 -8.36 -17.12
C GLY A 235 4.84 -7.85 -16.97
N THR A 236 4.01 -8.64 -16.28
CA THR A 236 2.58 -8.36 -16.08
C THR A 236 2.28 -7.07 -15.33
N TYR A 237 3.25 -6.50 -14.59
CA TYR A 237 3.11 -5.23 -13.88
C TYR A 237 2.72 -4.10 -14.82
N ASN A 238 3.40 -3.95 -15.96
CA ASN A 238 3.20 -2.81 -16.84
C ASN A 238 1.89 -2.87 -17.63
N ASP A 239 1.38 -4.09 -17.83
CA ASP A 239 0.15 -4.35 -18.54
C ASP A 239 -1.08 -4.36 -17.61
N ARG A 240 -0.93 -4.86 -16.38
CA ARG A 240 -2.07 -5.17 -15.50
C ARG A 240 -2.04 -4.48 -14.15
N TYR A 241 -0.86 -4.23 -13.57
CA TYR A 241 -0.72 -3.84 -12.17
C TYR A 241 -0.12 -2.44 -11.97
N GLN A 242 -0.04 -1.60 -13.01
CA GLN A 242 0.36 -0.20 -12.84
C GLN A 242 -0.70 0.55 -12.02
N TYR A 243 -0.24 1.45 -11.14
CA TYR A 243 -1.07 2.15 -10.16
C TYR A 243 -2.26 2.91 -10.78
N ASP A 244 -2.07 3.48 -11.96
CA ASP A 244 -3.04 4.25 -12.74
C ASP A 244 -3.90 3.40 -13.69
N LYS A 245 -3.62 2.11 -13.84
CA LYS A 245 -4.31 1.20 -14.78
C LYS A 245 -5.05 0.05 -14.11
N VAL A 246 -4.53 -0.45 -12.99
CA VAL A 246 -5.08 -1.63 -12.34
C VAL A 246 -6.48 -1.34 -11.82
N VAL A 247 -7.41 -2.23 -12.14
CA VAL A 247 -8.83 -2.18 -11.74
C VAL A 247 -9.20 -3.50 -11.07
N LEU A 248 -10.19 -3.47 -10.18
CA LEU A 248 -10.86 -4.70 -9.74
C LEU A 248 -11.93 -5.03 -10.78
N LYS A 249 -11.70 -6.07 -11.58
CA LYS A 249 -12.76 -6.64 -12.41
C LYS A 249 -13.64 -7.46 -11.48
N GLU A 250 -14.93 -7.15 -11.45
CA GLU A 250 -15.91 -8.09 -10.90
C GLU A 250 -16.09 -9.16 -11.99
N ASP A 251 -15.95 -10.44 -11.61
CA ASP A 251 -16.15 -11.55 -12.53
C ASP A 251 -17.65 -11.68 -12.81
N ASP A 252 -18.20 -10.74 -13.57
CA ASP A 252 -19.47 -10.93 -14.25
C ASP A 252 -19.18 -11.44 -15.65
N SER A 253 -19.71 -12.65 -15.87
CA SER A 253 -19.90 -13.37 -17.12
C SER A 253 -19.94 -12.51 -18.38
N ASP A 254 -19.55 -13.10 -19.52
CA ASP A 254 -19.75 -12.61 -20.89
C ASP A 254 -21.22 -12.26 -21.22
N GLN A 255 -21.80 -11.25 -20.59
CA GLN A 255 -23.06 -10.64 -20.96
C GLN A 255 -22.78 -9.22 -21.45
N LYS A 256 -22.68 -9.14 -22.78
CA LYS A 256 -22.96 -7.89 -23.50
C LYS A 256 -24.32 -7.37 -23.05
N THR A 257 -24.35 -6.21 -22.41
CA THR A 257 -25.52 -5.35 -22.38
C THR A 257 -25.09 -3.95 -22.80
N ASP A 258 -25.84 -3.42 -23.77
CA ASP A 258 -25.64 -2.12 -24.38
C ASP A 258 -25.83 -0.98 -23.38
N GLU A 259 -25.08 0.11 -23.63
CA GLU A 259 -25.19 1.48 -23.12
C GLU A 259 -25.13 1.68 -21.58
N ASP A 260 -24.04 2.34 -21.16
CA ASP A 260 -23.72 2.86 -19.81
C ASP A 260 -23.07 1.87 -18.82
N THR A 261 -22.08 1.11 -19.30
CA THR A 261 -21.20 0.30 -18.44
C THR A 261 -20.30 1.20 -17.60
N ILE A 262 -20.61 1.34 -16.30
CA ILE A 262 -19.76 2.00 -15.31
C ILE A 262 -18.43 1.24 -15.26
N GLN A 263 -17.38 1.77 -15.88
CA GLN A 263 -16.06 1.16 -15.80
C GLN A 263 -15.59 1.13 -14.33
N PRO A 264 -15.05 0.00 -13.84
CA PRO A 264 -14.56 -0.07 -12.48
C PRO A 264 -13.44 0.96 -12.28
N PRO A 265 -13.37 1.62 -11.10
CA PRO A 265 -12.34 2.62 -10.84
C PRO A 265 -10.95 2.00 -10.92
N THR A 266 -10.00 2.80 -11.42
CA THR A 266 -8.57 2.50 -11.25
C THR A 266 -8.21 2.50 -9.78
N LEU A 267 -7.13 1.82 -9.39
CA LEU A 267 -6.62 1.87 -8.02
C LEU A 267 -6.35 3.30 -7.55
N LYS A 268 -5.77 4.12 -8.43
CA LYS A 268 -5.55 5.55 -8.19
C LYS A 268 -6.83 6.27 -7.75
N ASP A 269 -7.95 5.98 -8.40
CA ASP A 269 -9.24 6.61 -8.06
C ASP A 269 -9.93 5.91 -6.89
N PHE A 270 -9.79 4.59 -6.78
CA PHE A 270 -10.36 3.77 -5.72
C PHE A 270 -9.91 4.27 -4.34
N VAL A 271 -8.61 4.50 -4.15
CA VAL A 271 -8.08 4.96 -2.85
C VAL A 271 -8.56 6.35 -2.47
N LEU A 272 -9.04 7.17 -3.42
CA LEU A 272 -9.57 8.50 -3.12
C LEU A 272 -10.99 8.47 -2.56
N ARG A 273 -11.71 7.35 -2.74
CA ARG A 273 -13.10 7.21 -2.30
C ARG A 273 -13.15 7.14 -0.76
N PRO A 274 -14.14 7.79 -0.12
CA PRO A 274 -14.40 7.58 1.30
C PRO A 274 -14.67 6.09 1.54
N THR A 275 -14.09 5.55 2.60
CA THR A 275 -14.40 4.21 3.10
C THR A 275 -15.86 4.17 3.56
N TYR A 276 -16.66 3.30 2.94
CA TYR A 276 -17.99 2.96 3.44
C TYR A 276 -17.79 2.01 4.61
N PHE A 277 -17.97 2.51 5.83
CA PHE A 277 -17.98 1.70 7.06
C PHE A 277 -19.39 1.17 7.31
#